data_AF-A0A5C7Q1Y3-F1
#
_entry.id   AF-A0A5C7Q1Y3-F1
#
_cell.length_a   1.000
_cell.length_b   1.000
_cell.length_c   1.000
_cell.angle_alpha   90.00
_cell.angle_beta   90.00
_cell.angle_gamma   90.00
#
_symmetry.space_group_name_H-M   'P 1'
#
loop_
_entity.id
_entity.type
_entity.pdbx_description
1 polymer ?
#
loop_
_entity_poly.entity_id
_entity_poly.type
_entity_poly.pdbx_seq_one_letter_code
_entity_poly.pdbx_strand_id
1 'polypeptide(L)'
;MTDEIPEVVKETNLDLTRLAKLLELLGSDQSGEVLNAARMAHRMVKGSKLTWSEIIDPPRKKVSPNKQASDLRKGAENWRAQHRKHEEELRKEQRKASMEGVYDVLIESILMRAFTINSEDREFIVQMNRKATYSPEEKKRINEVYNRAFSAKGNK
;
A
#
# COMPACT_ATOMS: atom_id res chain seq x y z
N MET A 1 44.54 23.96 21.82
CA MET A 1 43.93 22.77 22.43
C MET A 1 42.63 22.53 21.70
N THR A 2 42.70 21.74 20.63
CA THR A 2 41.54 21.31 19.85
C THR A 2 40.95 20.12 20.58
N ASP A 3 39.77 20.28 21.16
CA ASP A 3 38.98 19.18 21.70
C ASP A 3 38.52 18.32 20.51
N GLU A 4 39.38 17.37 20.12
CA GLU A 4 39.00 16.25 19.28
C GLU A 4 37.98 15.43 20.06
N ILE A 5 36.70 15.63 19.72
CA ILE A 5 35.62 14.77 20.19
C ILE A 5 35.95 13.36 19.66
N PRO A 6 36.23 12.37 20.51
CA PRO A 6 36.63 11.05 20.04
C PRO A 6 35.50 10.45 19.22
N GLU A 7 35.82 10.10 17.97
CA GLU A 7 34.99 9.43 16.97
C GLU A 7 34.71 7.96 17.37
N VAL A 8 34.26 7.74 18.60
CA VAL A 8 34.02 6.43 19.20
C VAL A 8 32.58 6.33 19.66
N VAL A 9 31.65 6.67 18.78
CA VAL A 9 30.32 6.02 18.78
C VAL A 9 30.37 4.93 17.72
N LYS A 10 31.27 3.97 17.94
CA LYS A 10 31.23 2.67 17.29
C LYS A 10 29.88 2.06 17.62
N GLU A 11 29.14 1.68 16.58
CA GLU A 11 27.91 0.89 16.58
C GLU A 11 27.72 0.09 17.89
N THR A 12 26.98 0.67 18.83
CA THR A 12 26.64 -0.01 20.07
C THR A 12 25.61 -1.06 19.70
N ASN A 13 26.01 -2.34 19.71
CA ASN A 13 25.14 -3.49 19.43
C ASN A 13 24.22 -3.81 20.64
N LEU A 14 23.71 -2.77 21.31
CA LEU A 14 22.77 -2.89 22.41
C LEU A 14 21.34 -2.86 21.84
N ASP A 15 20.67 -4.01 21.87
CA ASP A 15 19.25 -4.08 21.55
C ASP A 15 18.42 -3.49 22.70
N LEU A 16 18.06 -2.21 22.56
CA LEU A 16 17.25 -1.46 23.54
C LEU A 16 15.86 -2.08 23.73
N THR A 17 15.29 -2.69 22.69
CA THR A 17 13.96 -3.33 22.77
C THR A 17 14.03 -4.56 23.66
N ARG A 18 15.07 -5.37 23.49
CA ARG A 18 15.30 -6.54 24.35
C ARG A 18 15.65 -6.14 25.78
N LEU A 19 16.42 -5.07 25.97
CA LEU A 19 16.73 -4.55 27.30
C LEU A 19 15.46 -4.07 28.03
N ALA A 20 14.58 -3.33 27.34
CA ALA A 20 13.31 -2.87 27.90
C ALA A 20 12.43 -4.04 28.36
N LYS A 21 12.30 -5.08 27.54
CA LYS A 21 11.56 -6.31 27.90
C LYS A 21 12.11 -6.99 29.15
N LEU A 22 13.43 -6.99 29.35
CA LEU A 22 14.03 -7.57 30.55
C LEU A 22 13.80 -6.71 31.79
N LEU A 23 13.81 -5.39 31.63
CA LEU A 23 13.51 -4.48 32.74
C LEU A 23 12.05 -4.57 33.17
N GLU A 24 11.13 -4.88 32.26
CA GLU A 24 9.72 -5.15 32.58
C GLU A 24 9.55 -6.36 33.51
N LEU A 25 10.35 -7.41 33.34
CA LEU A 25 10.31 -8.61 34.19
C LEU A 25 10.77 -8.36 35.63
N LEU A 26 11.35 -7.20 35.93
CA LEU A 26 11.70 -6.82 37.31
C LEU A 26 10.45 -6.59 38.18
N GLY A 27 9.28 -6.43 37.57
CA GLY A 27 7.99 -6.37 38.27
C GLY A 27 7.31 -7.72 38.50
N SER A 28 7.95 -8.85 38.15
CA SER A 28 7.37 -10.19 38.33
C SER A 28 7.29 -10.57 39.83
N ASP A 29 6.23 -11.29 40.19
CA ASP A 29 6.06 -11.88 41.54
C ASP A 29 7.00 -13.07 41.79
N GLN A 30 7.71 -13.55 40.75
CA GLN A 30 8.63 -14.67 40.85
C GLN A 30 10.07 -14.19 41.05
N SER A 31 10.60 -14.35 42.27
CA SER A 31 11.95 -13.89 42.64
C SER A 31 13.07 -14.45 41.75
N GLY A 32 12.92 -15.68 41.25
CA GLY A 32 13.87 -16.28 40.31
C GLY A 32 13.91 -15.59 38.94
N GLU A 33 12.74 -15.12 38.47
CA GLU A 33 12.61 -14.39 37.21
C GLU A 33 13.22 -13.00 37.32
N VAL A 34 12.93 -12.28 38.41
CA VAL A 34 13.50 -10.96 38.71
C VAL A 34 15.03 -11.03 38.73
N LEU A 35 15.61 -12.01 39.44
CA LEU A 35 17.06 -12.17 39.53
C LEU A 35 17.69 -12.50 38.18
N ASN A 36 17.06 -13.36 37.38
CA ASN A 36 17.55 -13.72 36.06
C ASN A 36 17.50 -12.52 35.10
N ALA A 37 16.39 -11.77 35.11
CA ALA A 37 16.21 -10.56 34.31
C ALA A 37 17.25 -9.49 34.65
N ALA A 38 17.48 -9.22 35.94
CA ALA A 38 18.50 -8.28 36.41
C ALA A 38 19.92 -8.68 35.95
N ARG A 39 20.28 -9.97 36.09
CA ARG A 39 21.57 -10.50 35.61
C ARG A 39 21.72 -10.37 34.10
N MET A 40 20.66 -10.60 33.35
CA MET A 40 20.70 -10.53 31.88
C MET A 40 20.79 -9.08 31.39
N ALA A 41 20.02 -8.17 31.97
CA ALA A 41 20.12 -6.73 31.72
C ALA A 41 21.53 -6.20 32.02
N HIS A 42 22.09 -6.57 33.18
CA HIS A 42 23.47 -6.18 33.53
C HIS A 42 24.51 -6.69 32.53
N ARG A 43 24.40 -7.95 32.07
CA ARG A 43 25.29 -8.50 31.03
C ARG A 43 25.18 -7.77 29.70
N MET A 44 23.97 -7.40 29.29
CA MET A 44 23.74 -6.63 28.05
C MET A 44 24.38 -5.25 28.13
N VAL A 45 24.14 -4.51 29.22
CA VAL A 45 24.74 -3.18 29.44
C VAL A 45 26.26 -3.28 29.48
N LYS A 46 26.83 -4.20 30.26
CA LYS A 46 28.28 -4.41 30.35
C LYS A 46 28.91 -4.80 29.00
N GLY A 47 28.23 -5.65 28.22
CA GLY A 47 28.69 -6.05 26.88
C GLY A 47 28.69 -4.90 25.87
N SER A 48 27.79 -3.93 26.04
CA SER A 48 27.68 -2.75 25.17
C SER A 48 28.73 -1.66 25.42
N LYS A 49 29.47 -1.76 26.55
CA LYS A 49 30.39 -0.72 27.04
C LYS A 49 29.74 0.64 27.31
N LEU A 50 28.41 0.70 27.40
CA LEU A 50 27.66 1.90 27.79
C LEU A 50 27.43 1.92 29.30
N THR A 51 27.35 3.13 29.84
CA THR A 51 26.88 3.40 31.19
C THR A 51 25.36 3.54 31.21
N TRP A 52 24.73 3.34 32.38
CA TRP A 52 23.29 3.60 32.54
C TRP A 52 22.92 5.05 32.21
N SER A 53 23.80 6.01 32.47
CA SER A 53 23.58 7.41 32.11
C SER A 53 23.47 7.59 30.60
N GLU A 54 24.36 6.96 29.83
CA GLU A 54 24.34 7.02 28.36
C GLU A 54 23.17 6.24 27.74
N ILE A 55 22.60 5.28 28.48
CA ILE A 55 21.40 4.55 28.04
C ILE A 55 20.14 5.38 28.30
N ILE A 56 20.05 6.02 29.47
CA ILE A 56 18.88 6.81 29.88
C ILE A 56 18.85 8.16 29.17
N ASP A 57 19.99 8.82 29.05
CA ASP A 57 20.17 10.07 28.31
C ASP A 57 21.21 9.86 27.21
N PRO A 58 20.83 9.20 26.10
CA PRO A 58 21.73 9.00 24.99
C PRO A 58 22.19 10.35 24.47
N PRO A 59 23.51 10.53 24.25
CA PRO A 59 24.03 11.80 23.77
C PRO A 59 23.29 12.16 22.50
N ARG A 60 22.59 13.30 22.53
CA ARG A 60 21.82 13.79 21.37
C ARG A 60 22.80 13.95 20.22
N LYS A 61 22.77 13.00 19.29
CA LYS A 61 23.57 13.08 18.07
C LYS A 61 23.16 14.39 17.41
N LYS A 62 24.07 15.37 17.35
CA LYS A 62 23.84 16.63 16.64
C LYS A 62 23.75 16.27 15.17
N VAL A 63 22.57 15.87 14.73
CA VAL A 63 22.30 15.65 13.31
C VAL A 63 22.44 17.03 12.69
N SER A 64 23.33 17.16 11.69
CA SER A 64 23.43 18.44 11.01
C SER A 64 22.03 18.77 10.45
N PRO A 65 21.52 20.00 10.66
CA PRO A 65 20.19 20.39 10.16
C PRO A 65 20.02 20.10 8.66
N ASN A 66 21.14 20.16 7.92
CA ASN A 66 21.19 19.89 6.49
C ASN A 66 20.91 18.41 6.16
N LYS A 67 21.42 17.47 6.95
CA LYS A 67 21.15 16.03 6.75
C LYS A 67 19.70 15.68 7.08
N GLN A 68 19.17 16.26 8.15
CA GLN A 68 17.76 16.06 8.53
C GLN A 68 16.82 16.60 7.44
N ALA A 69 17.11 17.79 6.90
CA ALA A 69 16.35 18.35 5.79
C ALA A 69 16.43 17.47 4.52
N SER A 70 17.60 16.92 4.19
CA SER A 70 17.74 16.03 3.03
C SER A 70 16.97 14.71 3.19
N ASP A 71 17.00 14.13 4.39
CA ASP A 71 16.31 12.86 4.66
C ASP A 71 14.78 13.04 4.63
N LEU A 72 14.29 14.16 5.19
CA LEU A 72 12.87 14.54 5.11
C LEU A 72 12.41 14.78 3.67
N ARG A 73 13.23 15.45 2.84
CA ARG A 73 12.92 15.65 1.41
C ARG A 73 12.81 14.32 0.67
N LYS A 74 13.78 13.42 0.86
CA LYS A 74 13.74 12.08 0.26
C LYS A 74 12.52 11.28 0.71
N GLY A 75 12.17 11.35 2.00
CA GLY A 75 10.96 10.73 2.53
C GLY A 75 9.68 11.26 1.88
N ALA A 76 9.58 12.59 1.75
CA ALA A 76 8.44 13.24 1.10
C ALA A 76 8.32 12.90 -0.39
N GLU A 77 9.45 12.83 -1.11
CA GLU A 77 9.49 12.41 -2.52
C GLU A 77 9.02 10.97 -2.71
N ASN A 78 9.52 10.05 -1.88
CA ASN A 78 9.07 8.65 -1.92
C ASN A 78 7.58 8.52 -1.62
N TRP A 79 7.08 9.24 -0.61
CA TRP A 79 5.64 9.23 -0.28
C TRP A 79 4.79 9.76 -1.44
N ARG A 80 5.19 10.86 -2.08
CA ARG A 80 4.51 11.40 -3.28
C ARG A 80 4.54 10.43 -4.46
N ALA A 81 5.66 9.73 -4.66
CA ALA A 81 5.78 8.75 -5.73
C ALA A 81 4.86 7.54 -5.49
N GLN A 82 4.75 7.06 -4.24
CA GLN A 82 3.82 6.00 -3.86
C GLN A 82 2.37 6.44 -4.05
N HIS A 83 2.02 7.65 -3.60
CA HIS A 83 0.66 8.19 -3.74
C HIS A 83 0.26 8.32 -5.21
N ARG A 84 1.16 8.81 -6.07
CA ARG A 84 0.93 8.91 -7.52
C ARG A 84 0.63 7.56 -8.16
N LYS A 85 1.38 6.51 -7.79
CA LYS A 85 1.12 5.15 -8.29
C LYS A 85 -0.26 4.66 -7.87
N HIS A 86 -0.62 4.87 -6.60
CA HIS A 86 -1.92 4.49 -6.08
C HIS A 86 -3.07 5.24 -6.75
N GLU A 87 -2.92 6.55 -6.99
CA GLU A 87 -3.89 7.34 -7.76
C GLU A 87 -4.04 6.86 -9.20
N GLU A 88 -2.94 6.48 -9.86
CA GLU A 88 -2.99 5.92 -11.21
C GLU A 88 -3.70 4.56 -11.26
N GLU A 89 -3.51 3.70 -10.25
CA GLU A 89 -4.22 2.44 -10.10
C GLU A 89 -5.73 2.67 -9.90
N LEU A 90 -6.09 3.55 -8.97
CA LEU A 90 -7.48 3.90 -8.71
C LEU A 90 -8.17 4.45 -9.96
N ARG A 91 -7.45 5.28 -10.73
CA ARG A 91 -7.95 5.83 -12.00
C ARG A 91 -8.13 4.74 -13.06
N LYS A 92 -7.26 3.73 -13.11
CA LYS A 92 -7.42 2.57 -14.01
C LYS A 92 -8.63 1.75 -13.62
N GLU A 93 -8.84 1.52 -12.33
CA GLU A 93 -10.01 0.81 -11.82
C GLU A 93 -11.31 1.56 -12.11
N GLN A 94 -11.35 2.87 -11.85
CA GLN A 94 -12.49 3.70 -12.20
C GLN A 94 -12.79 3.68 -13.70
N ARG A 95 -11.76 3.74 -14.55
CA ARG A 95 -11.94 3.59 -16.01
C ARG A 95 -12.49 2.22 -16.38
N LYS A 96 -12.01 1.16 -15.74
CA LYS A 96 -12.50 -0.21 -15.97
C LYS A 96 -13.96 -0.34 -15.54
N ALA A 97 -14.32 0.15 -14.36
CA ALA A 97 -15.69 0.15 -13.85
C ALA A 97 -16.63 1.01 -14.71
N SER A 98 -16.17 2.20 -15.15
CA SER A 98 -16.93 3.05 -16.06
C SER A 98 -17.15 2.36 -17.42
N MET A 99 -16.14 1.65 -17.94
CA MET A 99 -16.30 0.88 -19.18
C MET A 99 -17.22 -0.33 -19.01
N GLU A 100 -17.37 -0.89 -17.81
CA GLU A 100 -18.33 -1.96 -17.55
C GLU A 100 -19.78 -1.47 -17.63
N GLY A 101 -20.09 -0.30 -17.04
CA GLY A 101 -21.43 0.30 -17.14
C GLY A 101 -21.82 0.77 -18.55
N VAL A 102 -20.85 1.02 -19.45
CA VAL A 102 -21.13 1.36 -20.85
C VAL A 102 -21.86 0.22 -21.57
N TYR A 103 -21.52 -1.04 -21.28
CA TYR A 103 -22.14 -2.19 -21.96
C TYR A 103 -23.59 -2.40 -21.56
N ASP A 104 -23.95 -2.08 -20.31
CA ASP A 104 -25.35 -2.16 -19.86
C ASP A 104 -26.21 -1.15 -20.63
N VAL A 105 -25.73 0.09 -20.77
CA VAL A 105 -26.41 1.13 -21.57
C VAL A 105 -26.52 0.71 -23.05
N LEU A 106 -25.47 0.10 -23.61
CA LEU A 106 -25.51 -0.40 -24.99
C LEU A 106 -26.53 -1.53 -25.13
N ILE A 107 -26.55 -2.50 -24.23
CA ILE A 107 -27.52 -3.61 -24.21
C ILE A 107 -28.95 -3.08 -24.13
N GLU A 108 -29.24 -2.15 -23.22
CA GLU A 108 -30.55 -1.50 -23.11
C GLU A 108 -30.94 -0.81 -24.42
N SER A 109 -30.02 -0.05 -25.03
CA SER A 109 -30.27 0.65 -26.29
C SER A 109 -30.57 -0.30 -27.46
N ILE A 110 -29.94 -1.49 -27.49
CA ILE A 110 -30.19 -2.54 -28.47
C ILE A 110 -31.55 -3.21 -28.21
N LEU A 111 -31.88 -3.51 -26.94
CA LEU A 111 -33.16 -4.09 -26.55
C LEU A 111 -34.34 -3.19 -26.94
N MET A 112 -34.20 -1.88 -26.79
CA MET A 112 -35.21 -0.90 -27.24
C MET A 112 -35.42 -0.91 -28.77
N ARG A 113 -34.50 -1.52 -29.53
CA ARG A 113 -34.59 -1.73 -30.98
C ARG A 113 -34.64 -3.21 -31.37
N ALA A 114 -35.03 -4.10 -30.46
CA ALA A 114 -34.97 -5.54 -30.68
C ALA A 114 -35.75 -6.04 -31.92
N PHE A 115 -36.68 -5.25 -32.46
CA PHE A 115 -37.41 -5.55 -33.70
C PHE A 115 -36.59 -5.31 -34.98
N THR A 116 -35.44 -4.63 -34.91
CA THR A 116 -34.59 -4.32 -36.07
C THR A 116 -33.36 -5.22 -36.20
N ILE A 117 -33.19 -6.19 -35.30
CA ILE A 117 -32.09 -7.15 -35.30
C ILE A 117 -32.62 -8.57 -35.53
N ASN A 118 -31.76 -9.48 -36.01
CA ASN A 118 -32.14 -10.88 -36.20
C ASN A 118 -32.37 -11.60 -34.86
N SER A 119 -33.00 -12.77 -34.91
CA SER A 119 -33.36 -13.55 -33.73
C SER A 119 -32.15 -14.02 -32.91
N GLU A 120 -31.05 -14.40 -33.56
CA GLU A 120 -29.81 -14.83 -32.90
C GLU A 120 -29.20 -13.70 -32.07
N ASP A 121 -29.08 -12.50 -32.64
CA ASP A 121 -28.58 -11.31 -31.95
C ASP A 121 -29.52 -10.89 -30.82
N ARG A 122 -30.83 -11.06 -31.00
CA ARG A 122 -31.82 -10.77 -29.95
C ARG A 122 -31.67 -11.70 -28.76
N GLU A 123 -31.57 -13.00 -28.99
CA GLU A 123 -31.37 -14.01 -27.94
C GLU A 123 -30.05 -13.77 -27.20
N PHE A 124 -28.98 -13.48 -27.95
CA PHE A 124 -27.68 -13.12 -27.39
C PHE A 124 -27.79 -11.90 -26.47
N ILE A 125 -28.43 -10.80 -26.90
CA ILE A 125 -28.55 -9.58 -26.10
C ILE A 125 -29.46 -9.79 -24.86
N VAL A 126 -30.53 -10.58 -24.97
CA VAL A 126 -31.37 -10.96 -23.82
C VAL A 126 -30.58 -11.79 -22.80
N GLN A 127 -29.71 -12.68 -23.27
CA GLN A 127 -28.81 -13.45 -22.41
C GLN A 127 -27.79 -12.55 -21.72
N MET A 128 -27.21 -11.58 -22.45
CA MET A 128 -26.24 -10.63 -21.88
C MET A 128 -26.89 -9.73 -20.83
N ASN A 129 -28.13 -9.26 -21.02
CA ASN A 129 -28.83 -8.41 -20.04
C ASN A 129 -29.06 -9.06 -18.67
N ARG A 130 -28.85 -10.38 -18.54
CA ARG A 130 -28.96 -11.11 -17.27
C ARG A 130 -27.62 -11.32 -16.57
N LYS A 131 -26.51 -10.92 -17.19
CA LYS A 131 -25.15 -11.10 -16.65
C LYS A 131 -24.69 -9.85 -15.93
N ALA A 132 -23.90 -10.04 -14.88
CA ALA A 132 -23.27 -8.94 -14.14
C ALA A 132 -21.91 -8.51 -14.74
N THR A 133 -21.26 -9.38 -15.52
CA THR A 133 -19.97 -9.10 -16.17
C THR A 133 -19.89 -9.79 -17.53
N TYR A 134 -19.07 -9.22 -18.42
CA TYR A 134 -18.92 -9.66 -19.81
C TYR A 134 -17.46 -9.98 -20.14
N SER A 135 -17.24 -11.09 -20.84
CA SER A 135 -15.93 -11.45 -21.38
C SER A 135 -15.50 -10.49 -22.50
N PRO A 136 -14.19 -10.42 -22.85
CA PRO A 136 -13.73 -9.60 -23.96
C PRO A 136 -14.40 -9.93 -25.31
N GLU A 137 -14.68 -11.21 -25.57
CA GLU A 137 -15.36 -11.67 -26.78
C GLU A 137 -16.83 -11.26 -26.80
N GLU A 138 -17.52 -11.35 -25.66
CA GLU A 138 -18.91 -10.91 -25.50
C GLU A 138 -19.02 -9.40 -25.70
N LYS A 139 -18.10 -8.62 -25.12
CA LYS A 139 -18.01 -7.17 -25.33
C LYS A 139 -17.83 -6.80 -26.80
N LYS A 140 -16.99 -7.53 -27.52
CA LYS A 140 -16.80 -7.36 -28.96
C LYS A 140 -18.09 -7.66 -29.73
N ARG A 141 -18.74 -8.79 -29.43
CA ARG A 141 -20.02 -9.19 -30.06
C ARG A 141 -21.14 -8.19 -29.78
N ILE A 142 -21.26 -7.66 -28.55
CA ILE A 142 -22.23 -6.59 -28.21
C ILE A 142 -22.01 -5.36 -29.09
N ASN A 143 -20.77 -4.91 -29.27
CA ASN A 143 -20.44 -3.78 -30.15
C ASN A 143 -20.79 -4.05 -31.62
N GLU A 144 -20.57 -5.26 -32.12
CA GLU A 144 -20.95 -5.65 -33.48
C GLU A 144 -22.47 -5.64 -33.68
N VAL A 145 -23.24 -6.13 -32.71
CA VAL A 145 -24.71 -6.08 -32.73
C VAL A 145 -25.20 -4.64 -32.67
N TYR A 146 -24.64 -3.81 -31.78
CA TYR A 146 -24.93 -2.38 -31.70
C TYR A 146 -24.71 -1.70 -33.04
N ASN A 147 -23.52 -1.86 -33.63
CA ASN A 147 -23.21 -1.24 -34.90
C ASN A 147 -24.18 -1.67 -36.01
N ARG A 148 -24.57 -2.94 -36.08
CA ARG A 148 -25.57 -3.41 -37.05
C ARG A 148 -26.95 -2.78 -36.81
N ALA A 149 -27.42 -2.74 -35.56
CA ALA A 149 -28.71 -2.19 -35.18
C ALA A 149 -28.82 -0.65 -35.42
N PHE A 150 -27.69 0.06 -35.42
CA PHE A 150 -27.65 1.52 -35.55
C PHE A 150 -27.09 2.03 -36.88
N SER A 151 -26.34 1.24 -37.65
CA SER A 151 -25.81 1.64 -38.98
C SER A 151 -26.86 1.54 -40.11
N ALA A 152 -27.93 0.76 -39.92
CA ALA A 152 -28.97 0.57 -40.93
C ALA A 152 -29.82 1.83 -41.24
N LYS A 153 -29.62 2.95 -40.52
CA LYS A 153 -30.35 4.21 -40.72
C LYS A 153 -29.67 5.22 -41.65
N GLY A 154 -28.48 4.93 -42.19
CA GLY A 154 -27.70 5.88 -43.01
C GLY A 154 -27.95 5.88 -44.53
N ASN A 155 -28.74 4.94 -45.07
CA ASN A 155 -29.00 4.81 -46.51
C ASN A 155 -30.50 4.94 -46.85
N LYS A 156 -31.15 6.03 -46.43
CA LYS A 156 -32.45 6.44 -46.92
C LYS A 156 -32.48 7.93 -47.20
#